data_AF-A0A530X5S4-F1
#
_entry.id   AF-A0A530X5S4-F1
#
_cell.length_a   1.000
_cell.length_b   1.000
_cell.length_c   1.000
_cell.angle_alpha   90.00
_cell.angle_beta   90.00
_cell.angle_gamma   90.00
#
_symmetry.space_group_name_H-M   'P 1'
#
loop_
_entity.id
_entity.type
_entity.pdbx_description
1 polymer ?
#
loop_
_entity_poly.entity_id
_entity_poly.type
_entity_poly.pdbx_seq_one_letter_code
_entity_poly.pdbx_strand_id
1 'polypeptide(L)'
;MAYQTPALTFGGRHFRLVCSCLVLFLGASAGCSSSDQVEQQSRTAASSAQTVSMTLEAWMAGAAPSAYTAGTLRSISRTLADAEAQIRSAGTAEPAEQAALTAAVRDLSGAVARAQAGLQAGNRTEVQNAQQDLRLASRSLSTAYARYFAPKS
;
A
#
# COMPACT_ATOMS: atom_id res chain seq x y z
N MET A 1 38.08 63.53 5.21
CA MET A 1 36.61 63.46 5.37
C MET A 1 36.24 61.99 5.52
N ALA A 2 35.80 61.59 6.70
CA ALA A 2 35.48 60.22 7.07
C ALA A 2 34.00 59.93 6.79
N TYR A 3 33.70 58.82 6.11
CA TYR A 3 32.34 58.28 6.02
C TYR A 3 32.29 56.92 6.72
N GLN A 4 31.60 56.92 7.86
CA GLN A 4 31.28 55.72 8.65
C GLN A 4 30.15 54.95 7.96
N THR A 5 30.29 53.63 7.87
CA THR A 5 29.26 52.68 7.44
C THR A 5 28.60 52.10 8.70
N PRO A 6 27.27 52.18 8.88
CA PRO A 6 26.60 51.50 9.97
C PRO A 6 26.36 50.02 9.64
N ALA A 7 26.84 49.15 10.52
CA ALA A 7 26.49 47.74 10.55
C ALA A 7 25.04 47.57 11.02
N LEU A 8 24.20 46.93 10.19
CA LEU A 8 22.87 46.49 10.59
C LEU A 8 22.95 45.03 11.08
N THR A 9 22.92 44.89 12.40
CA THR A 9 22.72 43.63 13.11
C THR A 9 21.24 43.24 13.02
N PHE A 10 20.90 42.26 12.18
CA PHE A 10 19.55 41.73 12.10
C PHE A 10 19.36 40.61 13.15
N GLY A 11 18.42 40.83 14.06
CA GLY A 11 18.23 40.09 15.30
C GLY A 11 17.74 38.64 15.14
N GLY A 12 18.48 37.70 15.73
CA GLY A 12 18.14 36.29 15.88
C GLY A 12 17.08 36.00 16.94
N ARG A 13 15.90 36.63 16.87
CA ARG A 13 14.76 36.35 17.76
C ARG A 13 13.50 35.85 17.07
N HIS A 14 13.38 35.99 15.75
CA HIS A 14 12.22 35.48 15.00
C HIS A 14 12.34 34.01 14.61
N PHE A 15 13.55 33.46 14.50
CA PHE A 15 13.77 32.09 14.02
C PHE A 15 13.34 31.00 15.02
N ARG A 16 13.40 31.28 16.33
CA ARG A 16 13.00 30.31 17.37
C ARG A 16 11.50 30.22 17.59
N LEU A 17 10.74 31.29 17.33
CA LEU A 17 9.29 31.30 17.54
C LEU A 17 8.54 30.54 16.43
N VAL A 18 9.03 30.60 15.19
CA VAL A 18 8.47 29.88 14.04
C VAL A 18 8.65 28.36 14.19
N CYS A 19 9.77 27.94 14.78
CA CYS A 19 10.06 26.52 15.03
C CYS A 19 9.11 25.92 16.10
N SER A 20 8.73 26.71 17.12
CA SER A 20 7.81 26.24 18.17
C SER A 20 6.35 26.12 17.72
N CYS A 21 5.89 26.93 16.76
CA CYS A 21 4.54 26.78 16.19
C CYS A 21 4.42 25.57 15.25
N LEU A 22 5.52 25.15 14.62
CA LEU A 22 5.54 23.99 13.72
C LEU A 22 5.44 22.66 14.46
N VAL A 23 5.93 22.59 15.71
CA VAL A 23 5.81 21.38 16.54
C VAL A 23 4.40 21.22 17.13
N LEU A 24 3.66 22.32 17.33
CA LEU A 24 2.29 22.28 17.88
C LEU A 24 1.22 21.84 16.86
N PHE A 25 1.52 21.82 15.55
CA PHE A 25 0.61 21.33 14.52
C PHE A 25 0.69 19.82 14.25
N LEU A 26 1.62 19.08 14.87
CA LEU A 26 1.66 17.61 14.78
C LEU A 26 0.69 16.90 15.74
N GLY A 27 -0.04 17.65 16.57
CA GLY A 27 -0.94 17.11 17.60
C GLY A 27 -2.43 17.14 17.27
N ALA A 28 -2.81 17.40 16.02
CA ALA A 28 -4.22 17.39 15.60
C ALA A 28 -4.59 16.03 15.00
N SER A 29 -4.98 15.09 15.87
CA SER A 29 -6.06 14.12 15.61
C SER A 29 -6.23 13.62 14.17
N ALA A 30 -5.42 12.66 13.76
CA ALA A 30 -5.86 11.63 12.82
C ALA A 30 -6.02 10.33 13.60
N GLY A 31 -7.04 10.29 14.46
CA GLY A 31 -7.68 9.00 14.71
C GLY A 31 -8.33 8.62 13.39
N CYS A 32 -7.57 8.03 12.46
CA CYS A 32 -8.18 7.26 11.39
C CYS A 32 -9.13 6.33 12.12
N SER A 33 -10.43 6.43 11.83
CA SER A 33 -11.32 5.39 12.31
C SER A 33 -10.71 4.09 11.82
N SER A 34 -10.70 3.06 12.66
CA SER A 34 -10.13 1.77 12.25
C SER A 34 -10.75 1.27 10.94
N SER A 35 -12.01 1.64 10.70
CA SER A 35 -12.73 1.49 9.43
C SER A 35 -12.02 2.19 8.25
N ASP A 36 -11.58 3.44 8.40
CA ASP A 36 -10.88 4.20 7.34
C ASP A 36 -9.53 3.56 6.99
N GLN A 37 -8.81 3.06 8.01
CA GLN A 37 -7.57 2.31 7.80
C GLN A 37 -7.84 1.03 7.01
N VAL A 38 -8.84 0.24 7.40
CA VAL A 38 -9.22 -0.99 6.68
C VAL A 38 -9.64 -0.68 5.24
N GLU A 39 -10.38 0.41 5.03
CA GLU A 39 -10.80 0.85 3.69
C GLU A 39 -9.59 1.19 2.81
N GLN A 40 -8.69 2.02 3.33
CA GLN A 40 -7.49 2.44 2.60
C GLN A 40 -6.57 1.26 2.27
N GLN A 41 -6.37 0.33 3.21
CA GLN A 41 -5.51 -0.83 2.98
C GLN A 41 -6.15 -1.83 2.01
N SER A 42 -7.47 -1.99 2.05
CA SER A 42 -8.19 -2.81 1.06
C SER A 42 -8.07 -2.24 -0.35
N ARG A 43 -8.16 -0.90 -0.50
CA ARG A 43 -7.96 -0.21 -1.78
C ARG A 43 -6.52 -0.33 -2.28
N THR A 44 -5.55 -0.20 -1.38
CA THR A 44 -4.13 -0.41 -1.66
C THR A 44 -3.86 -1.83 -2.15
N ALA A 45 -4.48 -2.84 -1.54
CA ALA A 45 -4.36 -4.23 -1.98
C ALA A 45 -4.97 -4.43 -3.38
N ALA A 46 -6.14 -3.85 -3.65
CA ALA A 46 -6.79 -3.95 -4.95
C ALA A 46 -5.99 -3.28 -6.08
N SER A 47 -5.47 -2.07 -5.85
CA SER A 47 -4.64 -1.35 -6.84
C SER A 47 -3.30 -2.06 -7.08
N SER A 48 -2.72 -2.64 -6.04
CA SER A 48 -1.52 -3.47 -6.12
C SER A 48 -1.77 -4.73 -6.97
N ALA A 49 -2.88 -5.43 -6.75
CA ALA A 49 -3.28 -6.58 -7.54
C ALA A 49 -3.45 -6.24 -9.04
N GLN A 50 -4.07 -5.10 -9.33
CA GLN A 50 -4.20 -4.62 -10.71
C GLN A 50 -2.84 -4.34 -11.35
N THR A 51 -1.92 -3.73 -10.60
CA THR A 51 -0.56 -3.44 -11.08
C THR A 51 0.21 -4.72 -11.39
N VAL A 52 0.09 -5.76 -10.54
CA VAL A 52 0.66 -7.09 -10.82
C VAL A 52 0.10 -7.65 -12.10
N SER A 53 -1.23 -7.63 -12.26
CA SER A 53 -1.89 -8.19 -13.43
C SER A 53 -1.35 -7.57 -14.73
N MET A 54 -1.27 -6.23 -14.79
CA MET A 54 -0.72 -5.49 -15.93
C MET A 54 0.77 -5.78 -16.15
N THR A 55 1.56 -5.87 -15.08
CA THR A 55 3.01 -6.14 -15.19
C THR A 55 3.27 -7.54 -15.74
N LEU A 56 2.51 -8.54 -15.29
CA LEU A 56 2.60 -9.92 -15.77
C LEU A 56 2.13 -10.04 -17.22
N GLU A 57 1.07 -9.33 -17.61
CA GLU A 57 0.63 -9.24 -19.01
C GLU A 57 1.71 -8.65 -19.91
N ALA A 58 2.32 -7.54 -19.50
CA ALA A 58 3.42 -6.91 -20.23
C ALA A 58 4.64 -7.84 -20.36
N TRP A 59 4.98 -8.60 -19.31
CA TRP A 59 6.05 -9.59 -19.36
C TRP A 59 5.74 -10.74 -20.32
N MET A 60 4.53 -11.30 -20.26
CA MET A 60 4.12 -12.39 -21.16
C MET A 60 4.09 -11.95 -22.62
N ALA A 61 3.72 -10.70 -22.89
CA ALA A 61 3.77 -10.09 -24.22
C ALA A 61 5.21 -9.75 -24.69
N GLY A 62 6.22 -9.94 -23.83
CA GLY A 62 7.61 -9.61 -24.13
C GLY A 62 7.94 -8.12 -24.05
N ALA A 63 7.01 -7.29 -23.58
CA ALA A 63 7.18 -5.84 -23.45
C ALA A 63 7.91 -5.42 -22.16
N ALA A 64 7.86 -6.24 -21.10
CA ALA A 64 8.54 -5.96 -19.83
C ALA A 64 9.72 -6.93 -19.59
N PRO A 65 10.93 -6.42 -19.26
CA PRO A 65 12.05 -7.27 -18.88
C PRO A 65 11.78 -8.08 -17.61
N SER A 66 12.33 -9.30 -17.52
CA SER A 66 12.16 -10.17 -16.33
C SER A 66 12.69 -9.53 -15.05
N ALA A 67 13.85 -8.85 -15.09
CA ALA A 67 14.43 -8.21 -13.92
C ALA A 67 13.54 -7.09 -13.36
N TYR A 68 12.99 -6.25 -14.25
CA TYR A 68 12.03 -5.22 -13.88
C TYR A 68 10.77 -5.83 -13.28
N THR A 69 10.20 -6.84 -13.95
CA THR A 69 8.99 -7.54 -13.49
C THR A 69 9.19 -8.14 -12.10
N ALA A 70 10.31 -8.84 -11.87
CA ALA A 70 10.65 -9.42 -10.58
C ALA A 70 10.78 -8.35 -9.47
N GLY A 71 11.36 -7.19 -9.78
CA GLY A 71 11.48 -6.07 -8.86
C GLY A 71 10.11 -5.51 -8.47
N THR A 72 9.24 -5.30 -9.45
CA THR A 72 7.87 -4.83 -9.25
C THR A 72 7.05 -5.80 -8.39
N LEU A 73 7.06 -7.09 -8.72
CA LEU A 73 6.36 -8.12 -7.94
C LEU A 73 6.85 -8.14 -6.49
N ARG A 74 8.16 -8.06 -6.27
CA ARG A 74 8.74 -8.03 -4.92
C ARG A 74 8.30 -6.81 -4.12
N SER A 75 8.25 -5.64 -4.75
CA SER A 75 7.76 -4.41 -4.11
C SER A 75 6.30 -4.58 -3.69
N ILE A 76 5.47 -5.09 -4.61
CA ILE A 76 4.04 -5.29 -4.36
C ILE A 76 3.80 -6.35 -3.29
N SER A 77 4.57 -7.44 -3.25
CA SER A 77 4.47 -8.44 -2.18
C SER A 77 4.66 -7.83 -0.79
N ARG A 78 5.55 -6.83 -0.64
CA ARG A 78 5.72 -6.11 0.63
C ARG A 78 4.50 -5.24 0.92
N THR A 79 4.03 -4.47 -0.07
CA THR A 79 2.82 -3.64 0.07
C THR A 79 1.61 -4.47 0.48
N LEU A 80 1.42 -5.66 -0.08
CA LEU A 80 0.32 -6.55 0.29
C LEU A 80 0.49 -7.13 1.71
N ALA A 81 1.71 -7.49 2.10
CA ALA A 81 1.99 -7.93 3.47
C ALA A 81 1.73 -6.82 4.51
N ASP A 82 2.11 -5.59 4.19
CA ASP A 82 1.86 -4.41 5.03
C ASP A 82 0.35 -4.12 5.13
N ALA A 83 -0.37 -4.16 4.00
CA ALA A 83 -1.82 -4.01 3.97
C ALA A 83 -2.53 -5.10 4.79
N GLU A 84 -2.12 -6.36 4.65
CA GLU A 84 -2.66 -7.48 5.44
C GLU A 84 -2.42 -7.26 6.94
N ALA A 85 -1.20 -6.87 7.33
CA ALA A 85 -0.86 -6.61 8.72
C ALA A 85 -1.68 -5.45 9.31
N GLN A 86 -1.85 -4.36 8.55
CA GLN A 86 -2.64 -3.21 8.96
C GLN A 86 -4.14 -3.48 9.01
N ILE A 87 -4.68 -4.31 8.12
CA ILE A 87 -6.08 -4.74 8.21
C ILE A 87 -6.27 -5.59 9.47
N ARG A 88 -5.36 -6.54 9.74
CA ARG A 88 -5.45 -7.45 10.89
C ARG A 88 -5.32 -6.74 12.24
N SER A 89 -4.49 -5.70 12.32
CA SER A 89 -4.25 -4.96 13.56
C SER A 89 -5.28 -3.86 13.84
N ALA A 90 -6.11 -3.52 12.86
CA ALA A 90 -7.17 -2.53 13.03
C ALA A 90 -8.20 -3.03 14.06
N GLY A 91 -8.63 -2.19 15.00
CA GLY A 91 -9.74 -2.54 15.89
C GLY A 91 -11.04 -2.76 15.11
N THR A 92 -11.81 -3.79 15.39
CA THR A 92 -13.07 -4.02 14.65
C THR A 92 -14.19 -4.48 15.57
N ALA A 93 -15.42 -4.08 15.23
CA ALA A 93 -16.63 -4.70 15.77
C ALA A 93 -17.00 -5.99 15.03
N GLU A 94 -16.36 -6.26 13.89
CA GLU A 94 -16.75 -7.28 12.90
C GLU A 94 -15.57 -8.23 12.60
N PRO A 95 -15.18 -9.09 13.58
CA PRO A 95 -13.96 -9.89 13.47
C PRO A 95 -14.02 -10.93 12.33
N ALA A 96 -15.20 -11.45 11.99
CA ALA A 96 -15.35 -12.43 10.91
C ALA A 96 -15.13 -11.78 9.53
N GLU A 97 -15.69 -10.60 9.32
CA GLU A 97 -15.54 -9.82 8.09
C GLU A 97 -14.11 -9.31 7.93
N GLN A 98 -13.47 -8.85 9.02
CA GLN A 98 -12.06 -8.49 9.01
C GLN A 98 -11.16 -9.68 8.65
N ALA A 99 -11.46 -10.87 9.19
CA ALA A 99 -10.72 -12.09 8.87
C ALA A 99 -10.88 -12.47 7.39
N ALA A 100 -12.07 -12.30 6.82
CA ALA A 100 -12.32 -12.54 5.39
C ALA A 100 -11.53 -11.56 4.49
N LEU A 101 -11.47 -10.27 4.85
CA LEU A 101 -10.64 -9.29 4.15
C LEU A 101 -9.16 -9.66 4.22
N THR A 102 -8.67 -9.96 5.42
CA THR A 102 -7.28 -10.37 5.67
C THR A 102 -6.91 -11.60 4.84
N ALA A 103 -7.80 -12.61 4.82
CA ALA A 103 -7.60 -13.81 4.03
C ALA A 103 -7.50 -13.52 2.52
N ALA A 104 -8.37 -12.65 1.99
CA ALA A 104 -8.33 -12.29 0.58
C ALA A 104 -7.03 -11.55 0.20
N VAL A 105 -6.52 -10.65 1.06
CA VAL A 105 -5.22 -9.99 0.83
C VAL A 105 -4.06 -10.98 0.91
N ARG A 106 -4.12 -11.94 1.84
CA ARG A 106 -3.12 -13.02 1.92
C ARG A 106 -3.12 -13.89 0.66
N ASP A 107 -4.28 -14.20 0.11
CA ASP A 107 -4.40 -14.98 -1.13
C ASP A 107 -3.82 -14.21 -2.34
N LEU A 108 -4.00 -12.89 -2.39
CA LEU A 108 -3.29 -12.03 -3.35
C LEU A 108 -1.77 -12.17 -3.18
N SER A 109 -1.23 -12.00 -1.97
CA SER A 109 0.20 -12.16 -1.68
C SER A 109 0.73 -13.53 -2.14
N GLY A 110 -0.03 -14.60 -1.90
CA GLY A 110 0.30 -15.95 -2.34
C GLY A 110 0.34 -16.09 -3.86
N ALA A 111 -0.61 -15.51 -4.58
CA ALA A 111 -0.62 -15.48 -6.04
C ALA A 111 0.58 -14.69 -6.60
N VAL A 112 0.91 -13.54 -6.02
CA VAL A 112 2.10 -12.74 -6.42
C VAL A 112 3.39 -13.54 -6.20
N ALA A 113 3.50 -14.26 -5.08
CA ALA A 113 4.66 -15.10 -4.80
C ALA A 113 4.81 -16.24 -5.83
N ARG A 114 3.70 -16.91 -6.20
CA ARG A 114 3.70 -17.93 -7.27
C ARG A 114 4.09 -17.34 -8.62
N ALA A 115 3.57 -16.17 -8.98
CA ALA A 115 3.95 -15.47 -10.20
C ALA A 115 5.46 -15.15 -10.23
N GLN A 116 6.02 -14.69 -9.10
CA GLN A 116 7.44 -14.40 -8.99
C GLN A 116 8.30 -15.67 -9.15
N ALA A 117 7.89 -16.80 -8.56
CA ALA A 117 8.57 -18.08 -8.73
C ALA A 117 8.52 -18.57 -10.18
N GLY A 118 7.35 -18.50 -10.81
CA GLY A 118 7.18 -18.83 -12.24
C GLY A 118 8.06 -17.96 -13.14
N LEU A 119 8.14 -16.66 -12.86
CA LEU A 119 8.99 -15.72 -13.59
C LEU A 119 10.49 -16.07 -13.46
N GLN A 120 10.95 -16.39 -12.25
CA GLN A 120 12.34 -16.78 -12.00
C GLN A 120 12.71 -18.10 -12.70
N ALA A 121 11.76 -19.02 -12.79
CA ALA A 121 11.91 -20.28 -13.51
C ALA A 121 11.74 -20.15 -15.04
N GLY A 122 11.36 -18.97 -15.56
CA GLY A 122 10.98 -18.80 -16.97
C GLY A 122 9.73 -19.58 -17.37
N ASN A 123 8.94 -20.03 -16.39
CA ASN A 123 7.78 -20.87 -16.60
C ASN A 123 6.52 -20.02 -16.84
N ARG A 124 6.17 -19.82 -18.11
CA ARG A 124 5.00 -19.04 -18.52
C ARG A 124 3.68 -19.65 -18.03
N THR A 125 3.57 -20.98 -17.99
CA THR A 125 2.36 -21.65 -17.51
C THR A 125 2.13 -21.37 -16.03
N GLU A 126 3.18 -21.40 -15.21
CA GLU A 126 3.10 -21.06 -13.79
C GLU A 126 2.65 -19.60 -13.59
N VAL A 127 3.19 -18.68 -14.40
CA VAL A 127 2.79 -17.26 -14.37
C VAL A 127 1.31 -17.10 -14.75
N GLN A 128 0.82 -17.82 -15.76
CA GLN A 128 -0.58 -17.79 -16.17
C GLN A 128 -1.53 -18.33 -15.09
N ASN A 129 -1.15 -19.44 -14.45
CA ASN A 129 -1.90 -19.99 -13.32
C ASN A 129 -1.95 -19.00 -12.16
N ALA A 130 -0.82 -18.37 -11.84
CA ALA A 130 -0.76 -17.35 -10.80
C ALA A 130 -1.61 -16.11 -11.13
N GLN A 131 -1.73 -15.71 -12.41
CA GLN A 131 -2.67 -14.65 -12.80
C GLN A 131 -4.13 -15.06 -12.63
N GLN A 132 -4.48 -16.33 -12.86
CA GLN A 132 -5.82 -16.82 -12.59
C GLN A 132 -6.14 -16.80 -11.10
N ASP A 133 -5.18 -17.21 -10.26
CA ASP A 133 -5.29 -17.12 -8.80
C ASP A 133 -5.45 -15.68 -8.34
N LEU A 134 -4.66 -14.75 -8.91
CA LEU A 134 -4.76 -13.33 -8.62
C LEU A 134 -6.16 -12.78 -8.94
N ARG A 135 -6.74 -13.16 -10.10
CA ARG A 135 -8.12 -12.78 -10.46
C ARG A 135 -9.16 -13.34 -9.50
N LEU A 136 -8.97 -14.57 -9.01
CA LEU A 136 -9.86 -15.18 -8.01
C LEU A 136 -9.75 -14.44 -6.68
N ALA A 137 -8.54 -14.20 -6.19
CA ALA A 137 -8.28 -13.48 -4.95
C ALA A 137 -8.79 -12.02 -5.00
N SER A 138 -8.66 -11.32 -6.13
CA SER A 138 -9.23 -9.98 -6.31
C SER A 138 -10.76 -9.96 -6.20
N ARG A 139 -11.45 -11.00 -6.71
CA ARG A 139 -12.90 -11.15 -6.56
C ARG A 139 -13.29 -11.45 -5.11
N SER A 140 -12.53 -12.31 -4.43
CA SER A 140 -12.69 -12.56 -3.00
C SER A 140 -12.51 -11.29 -2.19
N LEU A 141 -11.51 -10.46 -2.50
CA LEU A 141 -11.26 -9.17 -1.84
C LEU A 141 -12.44 -8.22 -2.04
N SER A 142 -12.93 -8.08 -3.28
CA SER A 142 -14.11 -7.25 -3.56
C SER A 142 -15.35 -7.72 -2.78
N THR A 143 -15.57 -9.02 -2.69
CA THR A 143 -16.70 -9.60 -1.93
C THR A 143 -16.54 -9.36 -0.42
N ALA A 144 -15.34 -9.59 0.12
CA ALA A 144 -15.05 -9.37 1.54
C ALA A 144 -15.17 -7.88 1.91
N TYR A 145 -14.70 -6.99 1.04
CA TYR A 145 -14.85 -5.55 1.18
C TYR A 145 -16.33 -5.14 1.27
N ALA A 146 -17.15 -5.59 0.32
CA ALA A 146 -18.58 -5.27 0.32
C ALA A 146 -19.30 -5.73 1.59
N ARG A 147 -18.91 -6.89 2.15
CA ARG A 147 -19.47 -7.41 3.42
C ARG A 147 -19.00 -6.61 4.62
N TYR A 148 -17.72 -6.25 4.69
CA TYR A 148 -17.16 -5.50 5.81
C TYR A 148 -17.82 -4.12 5.97
N PHE A 149 -18.07 -3.44 4.85
CA PHE A 149 -18.67 -2.09 4.83
C PHE A 149 -20.20 -2.08 4.65
N ALA A 150 -20.85 -3.25 4.72
CA ALA A 150 -22.31 -3.31 4.66
C ALA A 150 -22.93 -2.67 5.91
N PRO A 151 -24.07 -1.95 5.78
CA PRO A 151 -24.80 -1.44 6.93
C PRO A 151 -25.14 -2.56 7.92
N LYS A 152 -24.84 -2.34 9.20
CA LYS A 152 -25.17 -3.28 10.29
C LYS A 152 -26.52 -2.89 10.90
N SER A 153 -27.32 -3.90 11.22
CA SER A 153 -28.68 -3.76 11.78
C SER A 153 -28.66 -3.74 13.30
#